data_AF-A0A553IA22-F1
#
_entry.id   AF-A0A553IA22-F1
#
_cell.length_a   1.000
_cell.length_b   1.000
_cell.length_c   1.000
_cell.angle_alpha   90.00
_cell.angle_beta   90.00
_cell.angle_gamma   90.00
#
_symmetry.space_group_name_H-M   'P 1'
#
loop_
_entity.id
_entity.type
_entity.pdbx_description
1 polymer ?
#
loop_
_entity_poly.entity_id
_entity_poly.type
_entity_poly.pdbx_seq_one_letter_code
_entity_poly.pdbx_strand_id
1 'polypeptide(L)'
;MQGNGGGAAAAAAAAAAAAAAGAMAIGPTPAGHQAELNIIYGMVDELSRQLADNRRVTEEIVSGLGRVRNRARERGLGNDELLGEATDELFAQEPNLEAMLSILTESLDRAKQSRDANFTLLATYAKVFEGVINQFHVYKQKHIADVAAWHRSYRSQLAEARAENCRLREQIWEAQEHASRANDLLRDFRKKFDEDEARWDKRVRDKATKQELRFWKRVAMPEIDENEEGFWSDDDDLVDPVEKERQVKREVAEQALANMGSASSQQSEDSEGEAGEPLSFANFGLVGSVAMERSSVPTPPPRPPSTGSTGGQSG
;
A
#
# COMPACT_ATOMS: atom_id res chain seq x y z
N MET A 1 75.89 -7.30 52.60
CA MET A 1 77.10 -8.13 52.68
C MET A 1 76.74 -9.41 53.42
N GLN A 2 77.11 -10.55 52.84
CA GLN A 2 77.35 -11.89 53.44
C GLN A 2 76.42 -12.34 54.60
N GLY A 3 75.65 -13.42 54.52
CA GLY A 3 75.88 -14.67 53.80
C GLY A 3 76.71 -15.64 54.63
N ASN A 4 76.04 -16.54 55.38
CA ASN A 4 76.42 -17.93 55.68
C ASN A 4 75.40 -18.49 56.69
N GLY A 5 74.83 -19.68 56.57
CA GLY A 5 75.31 -20.87 55.88
C GLY A 5 75.57 -21.95 56.94
N GLY A 6 74.57 -22.81 57.21
CA GLY A 6 74.72 -23.86 58.22
C GLY A 6 73.42 -24.59 58.57
N GLY A 7 72.78 -25.24 57.60
CA GLY A 7 71.58 -26.04 57.87
C GLY A 7 71.15 -27.03 56.77
N ALA A 8 71.70 -26.91 55.56
CA ALA A 8 71.30 -27.74 54.42
C ALA A 8 72.06 -29.08 54.29
N ALA A 9 73.12 -29.32 55.08
CA ALA A 9 73.94 -30.53 54.96
C ALA A 9 73.42 -31.75 55.77
N ALA A 10 72.51 -31.56 56.74
CA ALA A 10 71.99 -32.65 57.56
C ALA A 10 70.72 -33.31 56.98
N ALA A 11 69.92 -32.59 56.17
CA ALA A 11 68.70 -33.14 55.58
C ALA A 11 68.96 -33.95 54.29
N ALA A 12 70.05 -33.67 53.56
CA ALA A 12 70.42 -34.43 52.36
C ALA A 12 71.01 -35.82 52.67
N ALA A 13 71.55 -36.03 53.88
CA ALA A 13 72.08 -37.32 54.32
C ALA A 13 70.98 -38.31 54.76
N ALA A 14 69.83 -37.82 55.25
CA ALA A 14 68.69 -38.67 55.61
C ALA A 14 67.87 -39.12 54.39
N ALA A 15 67.78 -38.29 53.35
CA ALA A 15 67.13 -38.65 52.08
C ALA A 15 67.97 -39.64 51.24
N ALA A 16 69.29 -39.66 51.39
CA ALA A 16 70.17 -40.62 50.73
C ALA A 16 70.20 -42.01 51.40
N ALA A 17 69.85 -42.11 52.69
CA ALA A 17 69.80 -43.37 53.43
C ALA A 17 68.50 -44.17 53.21
N ALA A 18 67.42 -43.53 52.77
CA ALA A 18 66.16 -44.21 52.44
C ALA A 18 66.13 -44.78 51.00
N ALA A 19 67.02 -44.33 50.12
CA ALA A 19 67.09 -44.78 48.72
C ALA A 19 68.00 -46.00 48.49
N ALA A 20 68.69 -46.49 49.53
CA ALA A 20 69.70 -47.55 49.42
C ALA A 20 69.30 -48.90 50.07
N ALA A 21 68.04 -49.08 50.47
CA ALA A 21 67.55 -50.30 51.14
C ALA A 21 66.48 -51.09 50.36
N GLY A 22 66.38 -50.88 49.03
CA GLY A 22 65.35 -51.49 48.18
C GLY A 22 65.88 -52.29 46.98
N ALA A 23 67.16 -52.63 46.94
CA ALA A 23 67.77 -53.30 45.80
C ALA A 23 68.72 -54.43 46.21
N MET A 24 68.16 -55.57 46.62
CA MET A 24 68.85 -56.87 46.57
C MET A 24 67.85 -57.94 46.11
N ALA A 25 68.19 -58.58 44.99
CA ALA A 25 67.33 -59.41 44.16
C ALA A 25 67.04 -60.81 44.73
N ILE A 26 65.78 -61.27 44.61
CA ILE A 26 65.42 -62.70 44.69
C ILE A 26 64.29 -63.00 43.67
N GLY A 27 64.66 -63.45 42.47
CA GLY A 27 63.84 -64.23 41.51
C GLY A 27 62.59 -63.57 40.89
N PRO A 28 62.10 -64.06 39.74
CA PRO A 28 60.76 -63.71 39.27
C PRO A 28 59.75 -64.20 40.30
N THR A 29 59.21 -63.27 41.08
CA THR A 29 58.17 -63.56 42.07
C THR A 29 56.93 -64.09 41.34
N PRO A 30 56.31 -65.20 41.81
CA PRO A 30 55.13 -65.78 41.18
C PRO A 30 54.03 -64.72 41.05
N ALA A 31 53.30 -64.74 39.94
CA ALA A 31 52.36 -63.69 39.51
C ALA A 31 51.29 -63.25 40.55
N GLY A 32 51.09 -64.00 41.63
CA GLY A 32 50.22 -63.63 42.76
C GLY A 32 50.87 -62.74 43.82
N HIS A 33 52.19 -62.77 44.01
CA HIS A 33 52.84 -62.04 45.11
C HIS A 33 52.80 -60.51 44.89
N GLN A 34 52.95 -60.04 43.66
CA GLN A 34 52.79 -58.63 43.32
C GLN A 34 51.32 -58.17 43.44
N ALA A 35 50.36 -59.06 43.18
CA ALA A 35 48.94 -58.77 43.37
C ALA A 35 48.59 -58.66 44.86
N GLU A 36 49.09 -59.57 45.69
CA GLU A 36 48.95 -59.53 47.15
C GLU A 36 49.64 -58.30 47.76
N LEU A 37 50.83 -57.94 47.29
CA LEU A 37 51.50 -56.71 47.71
C LEU A 37 50.70 -55.46 47.32
N ASN A 38 50.15 -55.40 46.12
CA ASN A 38 49.28 -54.29 45.72
C ASN A 38 47.99 -54.24 46.55
N ILE A 39 47.41 -55.38 46.91
CA ILE A 39 46.26 -55.44 47.82
C ILE A 39 46.66 -54.95 49.21
N ILE A 40 47.81 -55.38 49.74
CA ILE A 40 48.31 -54.95 51.06
C ILE A 40 48.62 -53.45 51.04
N TYR A 41 49.26 -52.92 50.01
CA TYR A 41 49.50 -51.48 49.88
C TYR A 41 48.19 -50.69 49.73
N GLY A 42 47.22 -51.18 48.96
CA GLY A 42 45.89 -50.56 48.87
C GLY A 42 45.14 -50.57 50.21
N MET A 43 45.24 -51.66 50.97
CA MET A 43 44.66 -51.75 52.31
C MET A 43 45.39 -50.87 53.33
N VAL A 44 46.71 -50.73 53.24
CA VAL A 44 47.50 -49.82 54.08
C VAL A 44 47.21 -48.36 53.72
N ASP A 45 47.05 -48.03 52.45
CA ASP A 45 46.72 -46.67 52.00
C ASP A 45 45.30 -46.29 52.45
N GLU A 46 44.34 -47.21 52.34
CA GLU A 46 42.99 -47.06 52.89
C GLU A 46 42.99 -46.94 54.43
N LEU A 47 43.77 -47.77 55.13
CA LEU A 47 43.96 -47.63 56.59
C LEU A 47 44.60 -46.30 56.95
N SER A 48 45.53 -45.79 56.15
CA SER A 48 46.18 -44.50 56.38
C SER A 48 45.22 -43.33 56.18
N ARG A 49 44.34 -43.43 55.18
CA ARG A 49 43.27 -42.47 54.90
C ARG A 49 42.24 -42.47 56.02
N GLN A 50 41.81 -43.66 56.44
CA GLN A 50 40.94 -43.82 57.60
C GLN A 50 41.60 -43.32 58.89
N LEU A 51 42.91 -43.49 59.06
CA LEU A 51 43.62 -42.97 60.24
C LEU A 51 43.69 -41.43 60.22
N ALA A 52 43.88 -40.83 59.04
CA ALA A 52 43.88 -39.38 58.86
C ALA A 52 42.47 -38.80 59.12
N ASP A 53 41.42 -39.45 58.62
CA ASP A 53 40.04 -39.07 58.89
C ASP A 53 39.69 -39.24 60.37
N ASN A 54 40.12 -40.33 61.01
CA ASN A 54 39.95 -40.51 62.45
C ASN A 54 40.71 -39.45 63.25
N ARG A 55 41.91 -39.05 62.85
CA ARG A 55 42.63 -37.92 63.48
C ARG A 55 41.86 -36.61 63.34
N ARG A 56 41.32 -36.33 62.16
CA ARG A 56 40.50 -35.13 61.93
C ARG A 56 39.23 -35.13 62.78
N VAL A 57 38.52 -36.26 62.81
CA VAL A 57 37.29 -36.44 63.60
C VAL A 57 37.60 -36.34 65.09
N THR A 58 38.68 -36.95 65.57
CA THR A 58 39.08 -36.86 66.98
C THR A 58 39.51 -35.46 67.38
N GLU A 59 40.18 -34.70 66.51
CA GLU A 59 40.48 -33.28 66.75
C GLU A 59 39.20 -32.42 66.80
N GLU A 60 38.25 -32.69 65.91
CA GLU A 60 36.93 -32.02 65.91
C GLU A 60 36.13 -32.36 67.19
N ILE A 61 36.17 -33.61 67.64
CA ILE A 61 35.57 -34.05 68.91
C ILE A 61 36.28 -33.42 70.10
N VAL A 62 37.62 -33.39 70.12
CA VAL A 62 38.39 -32.83 71.24
C VAL A 62 38.20 -31.31 71.32
N SER A 63 38.17 -30.61 70.18
CA SER A 63 37.88 -29.17 70.14
C SER A 63 36.41 -28.88 70.49
N GLY A 64 35.47 -29.73 70.07
CA GLY A 64 34.07 -29.69 70.49
C GLY A 64 33.90 -29.91 71.99
N LEU A 65 34.52 -30.94 72.54
CA LEU A 65 34.55 -31.26 73.96
C LEU A 65 35.23 -30.16 74.78
N GLY A 66 36.29 -29.54 74.25
CA GLY A 66 36.94 -28.37 74.85
C GLY A 66 35.99 -27.18 74.97
N ARG A 67 35.21 -26.89 73.92
CA ARG A 67 34.17 -25.84 73.95
C ARG A 67 33.04 -26.18 74.93
N VAL A 68 32.54 -27.41 74.94
CA VAL A 68 31.50 -27.90 75.86
C VAL A 68 31.97 -27.82 77.31
N ARG A 69 33.19 -28.29 77.59
CA ARG A 69 33.80 -28.26 78.93
C ARG A 69 34.07 -26.84 79.42
N ASN A 70 34.55 -25.94 78.55
CA ASN A 70 34.76 -24.55 78.93
C ASN A 70 33.43 -23.86 79.25
N ARG A 71 32.38 -24.13 78.45
CA ARG A 71 31.02 -23.64 78.71
C ARG A 71 30.44 -24.19 80.03
N ALA A 72 30.65 -25.48 80.30
CA ALA A 72 30.28 -26.12 81.56
C ALA A 72 30.98 -25.48 82.77
N ARG A 73 32.28 -25.22 82.63
CA ARG A 73 33.12 -24.67 83.70
C ARG A 73 32.85 -23.20 83.96
N GLU A 74 32.58 -22.41 82.94
CA GLU A 74 32.26 -20.97 83.06
C GLU A 74 30.92 -20.74 83.79
N ARG A 75 29.96 -21.67 83.65
CA ARG A 75 28.62 -21.56 84.25
C ARG A 75 28.40 -22.46 85.47
N GLY A 76 29.34 -23.33 85.80
CA GLY A 76 29.26 -24.23 86.96
C GLY A 76 28.19 -25.33 86.82
N LEU A 77 27.82 -25.71 85.60
CA LEU A 77 26.71 -26.61 85.32
C LEU A 77 27.15 -28.08 85.29
N GLY A 78 26.29 -28.97 85.78
CA GLY A 78 26.47 -30.42 85.62
C GLY A 78 26.32 -30.89 84.16
N ASN A 79 26.75 -32.11 83.85
CA ASN A 79 26.72 -32.64 82.48
C ASN A 79 25.27 -32.75 81.95
N ASP A 80 24.32 -33.16 82.81
CA ASP A 80 22.90 -33.27 82.47
C ASP A 80 22.23 -31.89 82.31
N GLU A 81 22.62 -30.90 83.13
CA GLU A 81 22.10 -29.52 83.03
C GLU A 81 22.63 -28.81 81.78
N LEU A 82 23.86 -29.08 81.37
CA LEU A 82 24.44 -28.50 80.16
C LEU A 82 23.85 -29.12 78.89
N LEU A 83 23.55 -30.42 78.91
CA LEU A 83 22.78 -31.06 77.84
C LEU A 83 21.37 -30.47 77.79
N GLY A 84 20.72 -30.26 78.94
CA GLY A 84 19.43 -29.58 79.05
C GLY A 84 19.44 -28.16 78.46
N GLU A 85 20.42 -27.32 78.84
CA GLU A 85 20.55 -25.95 78.32
C GLU A 85 20.82 -25.94 76.81
N ALA A 86 21.68 -26.85 76.31
CA ALA A 86 21.95 -26.96 74.88
C ALA A 86 20.73 -27.47 74.10
N THR A 87 19.94 -28.38 74.67
CA THR A 87 18.67 -28.80 74.07
C THR A 87 17.66 -27.67 74.08
N ASP A 88 17.54 -26.92 75.18
CA ASP A 88 16.62 -25.79 75.29
C ASP A 88 17.00 -24.65 74.33
N GLU A 89 18.29 -24.38 74.14
CA GLU A 89 18.80 -23.41 73.17
C GLU A 89 18.53 -23.86 71.72
N LEU A 90 18.61 -25.17 71.44
CA LEU A 90 18.25 -25.76 70.15
C LEU A 90 16.73 -25.64 69.89
N PHE A 91 15.91 -26.00 70.87
CA PHE A 91 14.45 -25.91 70.80
C PHE A 91 13.97 -24.45 70.74
N ALA A 92 14.69 -23.50 71.36
CA ALA A 92 14.40 -22.07 71.26
C ALA A 92 14.73 -21.48 69.88
N GLN A 93 15.71 -22.05 69.16
CA GLN A 93 16.06 -21.63 67.80
C GLN A 93 15.16 -22.24 66.71
N GLU A 94 14.60 -23.42 66.97
CA GLU A 94 13.69 -24.13 66.07
C GLU A 94 12.52 -23.27 65.53
N PRO A 95 11.73 -22.55 66.35
CA PRO A 95 10.63 -21.72 65.84
C PRO A 95 11.10 -20.52 65.01
N ASN A 96 12.32 -20.02 65.24
CA ASN A 96 12.91 -18.95 64.43
C ASN A 96 13.33 -19.49 63.05
N LEU A 97 13.93 -20.68 63.01
CA LEU A 97 14.25 -21.36 61.76
C LEU A 97 12.97 -21.70 60.97
N GLU A 98 11.92 -22.17 61.63
CA GLU A 98 10.61 -22.41 60.99
C GLU A 98 9.97 -21.13 60.45
N ALA A 99 10.01 -20.03 61.21
CA ALA A 99 9.51 -18.74 60.76
C ALA A 99 10.30 -18.21 59.55
N MET A 100 11.63 -18.33 59.57
CA MET A 100 12.46 -17.96 58.41
C MET A 100 12.18 -18.85 57.21
N LEU A 101 12.08 -20.17 57.40
CA LEU A 101 11.72 -21.09 56.32
C LEU A 101 10.35 -20.73 55.73
N SER A 102 9.36 -20.39 56.55
CA SER A 102 8.04 -19.93 56.09
C SER A 102 8.12 -18.64 55.27
N ILE A 103 8.89 -17.65 55.72
CA ILE A 103 9.04 -16.38 54.97
C ILE A 103 9.79 -16.62 53.66
N LEU A 104 10.84 -17.45 53.68
CA LEU A 104 11.61 -17.77 52.48
C LEU A 104 10.75 -18.54 51.47
N THR A 105 9.95 -19.51 51.90
CA THR A 105 9.05 -20.26 51.00
C THR A 105 7.96 -19.35 50.43
N GLU A 106 7.35 -18.51 51.25
CA GLU A 106 6.32 -17.56 50.80
C GLU A 106 6.88 -16.52 49.81
N SER A 107 8.09 -16.00 50.07
CA SER A 107 8.75 -15.06 49.15
C SER A 107 9.16 -15.72 47.83
N LEU A 108 9.58 -16.99 47.88
CA LEU A 108 9.92 -17.78 46.70
C LEU A 108 8.68 -18.08 45.86
N ASP A 109 7.54 -18.38 46.49
CA ASP A 109 6.28 -18.58 45.77
C ASP A 109 5.75 -17.27 45.17
N ARG A 110 5.85 -16.14 45.87
CA ARG A 110 5.56 -14.82 45.29
C ARG A 110 6.45 -14.50 44.10
N ALA A 111 7.75 -14.77 44.20
CA ALA A 111 8.71 -14.54 43.12
C ALA A 111 8.39 -15.41 41.90
N LYS A 112 8.01 -16.68 42.09
CA LYS A 112 7.56 -17.57 41.01
C LYS A 112 6.29 -17.06 40.34
N GLN A 113 5.28 -16.66 41.12
CA GLN A 113 4.03 -16.12 40.57
C GLN A 113 4.29 -14.84 39.76
N SER A 114 5.13 -13.94 40.26
CA SER A 114 5.55 -12.74 39.54
C SER A 114 6.31 -13.08 38.25
N ARG A 115 7.23 -14.05 38.29
CA ARG A 115 7.95 -14.53 37.11
C ARG A 115 6.99 -15.07 36.06
N ASP A 116 6.03 -15.92 36.47
CA ASP A 116 5.09 -16.55 35.56
C ASP A 116 4.11 -15.52 34.96
N ALA A 117 3.69 -14.52 35.74
CA ALA A 117 2.92 -13.39 35.24
C ALA A 117 3.71 -12.57 34.19
N ASN A 118 4.98 -12.29 34.44
CA ASN A 118 5.83 -11.59 33.47
C ASN A 118 6.06 -12.41 32.20
N PHE A 119 6.24 -13.73 32.33
CA PHE A 119 6.40 -14.62 31.18
C PHE A 119 5.13 -14.67 30.32
N THR A 120 3.95 -14.74 30.94
CA THR A 120 2.68 -14.71 30.20
C THR A 120 2.49 -13.39 29.47
N LEU A 121 2.81 -12.26 30.11
CA LEU A 121 2.79 -10.94 29.49
C LEU A 121 3.71 -10.88 28.26
N LEU A 122 4.96 -11.36 28.37
CA LEU A 122 5.90 -11.43 27.24
C LEU A 122 5.36 -12.30 26.10
N ALA A 123 4.76 -13.45 26.41
CA ALA A 123 4.15 -14.31 25.41
C ALA A 123 2.98 -13.62 24.68
N THR A 124 2.14 -12.86 25.41
CA THR A 124 1.07 -12.07 24.79
C THR A 124 1.61 -10.96 23.90
N TYR A 125 2.66 -10.25 24.32
CA TYR A 125 3.30 -9.23 23.49
C TYR A 125 3.89 -9.84 22.22
N ALA A 126 4.61 -10.95 22.32
CA ALA A 126 5.17 -11.64 21.17
C ALA A 126 4.08 -12.00 20.15
N LYS A 127 2.95 -12.55 20.62
CA LYS A 127 1.80 -12.88 19.77
C LYS A 127 1.16 -11.65 19.11
N VAL A 128 1.03 -10.55 19.85
CA VAL A 128 0.48 -9.29 19.29
C VAL A 128 1.44 -8.73 18.23
N PHE A 129 2.75 -8.70 18.50
CA PHE A 129 3.73 -8.21 17.53
C PHE A 129 3.78 -9.09 16.28
N GLU A 130 3.70 -10.41 16.41
CA GLU A 130 3.57 -11.31 15.27
C GLU A 130 2.33 -10.98 14.43
N GLY A 131 1.18 -10.74 15.08
CA GLY A 131 -0.04 -10.32 14.40
C GLY A 131 0.11 -8.99 13.66
N VAL A 132 0.71 -7.99 14.31
CA VAL A 132 0.98 -6.66 13.72
C VAL A 132 1.91 -6.77 12.53
N ILE A 133 3.01 -7.52 12.64
CA ILE A 133 3.97 -7.75 11.55
C ILE A 133 3.28 -8.41 10.34
N ASN A 134 2.47 -9.44 10.59
CA ASN A 134 1.71 -10.11 9.53
C ASN A 134 0.73 -9.16 8.83
N GLN A 135 0.02 -8.32 9.59
CA GLN A 135 -0.86 -7.30 9.02
C GLN A 135 -0.09 -6.28 8.18
N PHE A 136 1.09 -5.83 8.64
CA PHE A 136 1.94 -4.93 7.87
C PHE A 136 2.42 -5.55 6.56
N HIS A 137 2.81 -6.82 6.56
CA HIS A 137 3.21 -7.52 5.33
C HIS A 137 2.06 -7.62 4.33
N VAL A 138 0.88 -8.03 4.80
CA VAL A 138 -0.33 -8.13 3.96
C VAL A 138 -0.73 -6.75 3.43
N TYR A 139 -0.72 -5.72 4.27
CA TYR A 139 -1.03 -4.35 3.88
C TYR A 139 -0.05 -3.84 2.81
N LYS A 140 1.25 -4.01 3.03
CA LYS A 140 2.28 -3.59 2.07
C LYS A 140 2.10 -4.27 0.72
N GLN A 141 1.84 -5.57 0.71
CA GLN A 141 1.62 -6.31 -0.54
C GLN A 141 0.38 -5.82 -1.29
N LYS A 142 -0.74 -5.63 -0.59
CA LYS A 142 -1.97 -5.08 -1.18
C LYS A 142 -1.76 -3.66 -1.71
N HIS A 143 -1.16 -2.79 -0.91
CA HIS A 143 -0.88 -1.41 -1.29
C HIS A 143 -0.01 -1.32 -2.56
N ILE A 144 1.06 -2.13 -2.65
CA ILE A 144 1.91 -2.16 -3.85
C ILE A 144 1.12 -2.66 -5.07
N ALA A 145 0.29 -3.70 -4.90
CA ALA A 145 -0.55 -4.22 -5.97
C ALA A 145 -1.57 -3.18 -6.46
N ASP A 146 -2.22 -2.46 -5.54
CA ASP A 146 -3.22 -1.44 -5.84
C ASP A 146 -2.59 -0.25 -6.57
N VAL A 147 -1.46 0.26 -6.07
CA VAL A 147 -0.72 1.35 -6.72
C VAL A 147 -0.24 0.93 -8.12
N ALA A 148 0.26 -0.30 -8.27
CA ALA A 148 0.65 -0.81 -9.58
C ALA A 148 -0.55 -0.94 -10.53
N ALA A 149 -1.71 -1.41 -10.04
CA ALA A 149 -2.94 -1.50 -10.82
C ALA A 149 -3.43 -0.12 -11.28
N TRP A 150 -3.40 0.88 -10.40
CA TRP A 150 -3.74 2.27 -10.72
C TRP A 150 -2.82 2.85 -11.78
N HIS A 151 -1.52 2.62 -11.65
CA HIS A 151 -0.55 3.07 -12.65
C HIS A 151 -0.70 2.36 -14.00
N ARG A 152 -1.19 1.12 -14.03
CA ARG A 152 -1.51 0.42 -15.28
C ARG A 152 -2.79 0.96 -15.91
N SER A 153 -3.86 1.13 -15.14
CA SER A 153 -5.13 1.66 -15.64
C SER A 153 -4.97 3.09 -16.16
N TYR A 154 -4.27 3.96 -15.43
CA TYR A 154 -3.99 5.33 -15.88
C TYR A 154 -3.18 5.37 -17.17
N ARG A 155 -2.15 4.50 -17.31
CA ARG A 155 -1.40 4.39 -18.57
C ARG A 155 -2.25 3.88 -19.72
N SER A 156 -3.18 2.95 -19.47
CA SER A 156 -4.14 2.46 -20.46
C SER A 156 -5.06 3.59 -20.94
N GLN A 157 -5.65 4.35 -20.01
CA GLN A 157 -6.50 5.50 -20.34
C GLN A 157 -5.75 6.56 -21.16
N LEU A 158 -4.49 6.83 -20.81
CA LEU A 158 -3.68 7.79 -21.54
C LEU A 158 -3.30 7.27 -22.95
N ALA A 159 -3.14 5.97 -23.13
CA ALA A 159 -2.93 5.37 -24.44
C ALA A 159 -4.19 5.41 -25.29
N GLU A 160 -5.35 5.13 -24.71
CA GLU A 160 -6.66 5.20 -25.35
C GLU A 160 -6.99 6.63 -25.81
N ALA A 161 -6.81 7.62 -24.93
CA ALA A 161 -7.01 9.03 -25.28
C ALA A 161 -6.08 9.50 -26.42
N ARG A 162 -4.83 9.01 -26.46
CA ARG A 162 -3.91 9.29 -27.58
C ARG A 162 -4.38 8.61 -28.87
N ALA A 163 -4.82 7.36 -28.80
CA ALA A 163 -5.33 6.63 -29.96
C ALA A 163 -6.60 7.30 -30.53
N GLU A 164 -7.53 7.72 -29.65
CA GLU A 164 -8.72 8.47 -30.05
C GLU A 164 -8.35 9.82 -30.66
N ASN A 165 -7.39 10.56 -30.08
CA ASN A 165 -6.95 11.83 -30.66
C ASN A 165 -6.32 11.65 -32.05
N CYS A 166 -5.51 10.60 -32.25
CA CYS A 166 -4.98 10.26 -33.56
C CYS A 166 -6.11 9.93 -34.56
N ARG A 167 -7.08 9.11 -34.15
CA ARG A 167 -8.25 8.75 -34.98
C ARG A 167 -9.09 9.97 -35.37
N LEU A 168 -9.36 10.88 -34.43
CA LEU A 168 -10.11 12.11 -34.72
C LEU A 168 -9.35 13.03 -35.68
N ARG A 169 -8.02 13.12 -35.54
CA ARG A 169 -7.20 13.86 -36.49
C ARG A 169 -7.27 13.22 -37.87
N GLU A 170 -7.10 11.91 -37.98
CA GLU A 170 -7.21 11.19 -39.25
C GLU A 170 -8.57 11.44 -39.92
N GLN A 171 -9.68 11.35 -39.18
CA GLN A 171 -11.03 11.66 -39.68
C GLN A 171 -11.16 13.11 -40.18
N ILE A 172 -10.59 14.08 -39.45
CA ILE A 172 -10.60 15.49 -39.88
C ILE A 172 -9.79 15.66 -41.16
N TRP A 173 -8.64 15.01 -41.27
CA TRP A 173 -7.80 15.07 -42.46
C TRP A 173 -8.48 14.44 -43.66
N GLU A 174 -9.10 13.27 -43.50
CA GLU A 174 -9.93 12.64 -44.53
C GLU A 174 -11.08 13.55 -44.97
N ALA A 175 -11.83 14.13 -44.02
CA ALA A 175 -12.93 15.03 -44.32
C ALA A 175 -12.45 16.30 -45.07
N GLN A 176 -11.31 16.87 -44.66
CA GLN A 176 -10.69 18.01 -45.34
C GLN A 176 -10.22 17.65 -46.75
N GLU A 177 -9.63 16.46 -46.95
CA GLU A 177 -9.22 15.97 -48.26
C GLU A 177 -10.42 15.69 -49.17
N HIS A 178 -11.51 15.13 -48.64
CA HIS A 178 -12.76 14.96 -49.38
C HIS A 178 -13.38 16.30 -49.75
N ALA A 179 -13.39 17.27 -48.84
CA ALA A 179 -13.88 18.61 -49.10
C ALA A 179 -13.02 19.37 -50.12
N SER A 180 -11.68 19.26 -50.07
CA SER A 180 -10.79 19.89 -51.05
C SER A 180 -11.01 19.30 -52.44
N ARG A 181 -11.04 17.96 -52.56
CA ARG A 181 -11.34 17.28 -53.82
C ARG A 181 -12.71 17.67 -54.38
N ALA A 182 -13.74 17.75 -53.55
CA ALA A 182 -15.07 18.18 -53.98
C ALA A 182 -15.06 19.64 -54.49
N ASN A 183 -14.36 20.54 -53.81
CA ASN A 183 -14.21 21.94 -54.25
C ASN A 183 -13.46 22.05 -55.58
N ASP A 184 -12.39 21.27 -55.77
CA ASP A 184 -11.64 21.25 -57.02
C ASP A 184 -12.52 20.70 -58.16
N LEU A 185 -13.29 19.64 -57.93
CA LEU A 185 -14.27 19.13 -58.90
C LEU A 185 -15.35 20.16 -59.23
N LEU A 186 -15.85 20.94 -58.26
CA LEU A 186 -16.82 22.01 -58.51
C LEU A 186 -16.21 23.17 -59.31
N ARG A 187 -14.96 23.54 -59.02
CA ARG A 187 -14.23 24.56 -59.79
C ARG A 187 -14.00 24.10 -61.21
N ASP A 188 -13.60 22.85 -61.40
CA ASP A 188 -13.39 22.27 -62.73
C ASP A 188 -14.70 22.13 -63.49
N PHE A 189 -15.79 21.76 -62.80
CA PHE A 189 -17.13 21.78 -63.37
C PHE A 189 -17.52 23.18 -63.82
N ARG A 190 -17.32 24.20 -62.97
CA ARG A 190 -17.64 25.60 -63.31
C ARG A 190 -16.83 26.09 -64.51
N LYS A 191 -15.52 25.85 -64.53
CA LYS A 191 -14.66 26.18 -65.68
C LYS A 191 -15.19 25.54 -66.95
N LYS A 192 -15.41 24.22 -66.94
CA LYS A 192 -15.94 23.50 -68.11
C LYS A 192 -17.34 23.97 -68.51
N PHE A 193 -18.17 24.37 -67.55
CA PHE A 193 -19.51 24.90 -67.82
C PHE A 193 -19.47 26.29 -68.45
N ASP A 194 -18.59 27.17 -67.97
CA ASP A 194 -18.39 28.53 -68.48
C ASP A 194 -17.68 28.52 -69.84
N GLU A 195 -16.74 27.60 -70.06
CA GLU A 195 -15.95 27.42 -71.30
C GLU A 195 -16.71 26.65 -72.41
N ASP A 196 -17.90 26.12 -72.13
CA ASP A 196 -18.70 25.35 -73.10
C ASP A 196 -19.36 26.28 -74.14
N GLU A 197 -18.61 26.57 -75.21
CA GLU A 197 -19.05 27.43 -76.32
C GLU A 197 -20.38 26.94 -76.91
N ALA A 198 -20.58 25.62 -77.01
CA ALA A 198 -21.80 25.03 -77.57
C ALA A 198 -23.05 25.42 -76.76
N ARG A 199 -22.93 25.61 -75.45
CA ARG A 199 -24.00 26.09 -74.58
C ARG A 199 -24.26 27.57 -74.78
N TRP A 200 -23.21 28.39 -74.87
CA TRP A 200 -23.35 29.83 -75.17
C TRP A 200 -24.06 30.01 -76.50
N ASP A 201 -23.58 29.33 -77.52
CA ASP A 201 -24.17 29.23 -78.85
C ASP A 201 -25.63 28.80 -78.82
N LYS A 202 -25.97 27.76 -78.05
CA LYS A 202 -27.36 27.32 -77.88
C LYS A 202 -28.20 28.42 -77.23
N ARG A 203 -27.73 29.10 -76.18
CA ARG A 203 -28.45 30.21 -75.55
C ARG A 203 -28.67 31.38 -76.50
N VAL A 204 -27.66 31.72 -77.32
CA VAL A 204 -27.78 32.77 -78.33
C VAL A 204 -28.80 32.37 -79.40
N ARG A 205 -28.75 31.13 -79.90
CA ARG A 205 -29.73 30.60 -80.85
C ARG A 205 -31.14 30.58 -80.27
N ASP A 206 -31.32 30.11 -79.04
CA ASP A 206 -32.63 30.08 -78.37
C ASP A 206 -33.20 31.50 -78.18
N LYS A 207 -32.35 32.49 -77.88
CA LYS A 207 -32.79 33.91 -77.84
C LYS A 207 -33.13 34.44 -79.24
N ALA A 208 -32.32 34.14 -80.24
CA ALA A 208 -32.57 34.56 -81.61
C ALA A 208 -33.88 33.96 -82.16
N THR A 209 -34.11 32.66 -81.96
CA THR A 209 -35.35 32.00 -82.38
C THR A 209 -36.58 32.57 -81.67
N LYS A 210 -36.48 32.89 -80.36
CA LYS A 210 -37.56 33.60 -79.65
C LYS A 210 -37.83 34.98 -80.21
N GLN A 211 -36.79 35.75 -80.56
CA GLN A 211 -36.95 37.06 -81.18
C GLN A 211 -37.57 36.96 -82.58
N GLU A 212 -37.18 35.95 -83.37
CA GLU A 212 -37.78 35.64 -84.66
C GLU A 212 -39.26 35.28 -84.49
N LEU A 213 -39.61 34.41 -83.54
CA LEU A 213 -40.99 34.07 -83.23
C LEU A 213 -41.81 35.31 -82.82
N ARG A 214 -41.25 36.21 -82.00
CA ARG A 214 -41.89 37.48 -81.63
C ARG A 214 -42.05 38.42 -82.82
N PHE A 215 -41.04 38.51 -83.69
CA PHE A 215 -41.11 39.26 -84.93
C PHE A 215 -42.26 38.73 -85.81
N TRP A 216 -42.31 37.42 -86.03
CA TRP A 216 -43.40 36.80 -86.80
C TRP A 216 -44.75 36.95 -86.12
N LYS A 217 -44.84 36.86 -84.79
CA LYS A 217 -46.06 37.12 -84.01
C LYS A 217 -46.56 38.56 -84.20
N ARG A 218 -45.66 39.55 -84.21
CA ARG A 218 -45.99 40.95 -84.51
C ARG A 218 -46.47 41.14 -85.95
N VAL A 219 -45.79 40.53 -86.91
CA VAL A 219 -46.20 40.59 -88.33
C VAL A 219 -47.57 39.91 -88.55
N ALA A 220 -47.85 38.83 -87.83
CA ALA A 220 -49.10 38.10 -87.92
C ALA A 220 -50.27 38.76 -87.16
N MET A 221 -49.99 39.63 -86.18
CA MET A 221 -51.00 40.29 -85.35
C MET A 221 -50.80 41.83 -85.30
N PRO A 222 -51.10 42.56 -86.39
CA PRO A 222 -50.90 44.01 -86.46
C PRO A 222 -51.90 44.85 -85.67
N GLU A 223 -52.99 44.24 -85.19
CA GLU A 223 -54.09 44.93 -84.49
C GLU A 223 -53.83 45.15 -82.99
N ILE A 224 -52.79 44.50 -82.43
CA ILE A 224 -52.39 44.64 -81.03
C ILE A 224 -51.33 45.74 -80.93
N ASP A 225 -51.57 46.75 -80.11
CA ASP A 225 -50.63 47.85 -79.90
C ASP A 225 -49.32 47.37 -79.24
N GLU A 226 -48.20 47.99 -79.61
CA GLU A 226 -46.85 47.62 -79.13
C GLU A 226 -46.66 47.80 -77.62
N ASN A 227 -47.53 48.59 -76.98
CA ASN A 227 -47.46 48.95 -75.57
C ASN A 227 -48.43 48.18 -74.68
N GLU A 228 -49.17 47.19 -75.21
CA GLU A 228 -50.03 46.33 -74.37
C GLU A 228 -49.17 45.45 -73.45
N GLU A 229 -49.16 45.78 -72.16
CA GLU A 229 -48.41 45.08 -71.11
C GLU A 229 -48.80 43.60 -71.03
N GLY A 230 -47.81 42.71 -71.13
CA GLY A 230 -47.98 41.26 -71.08
C GLY A 230 -47.54 40.57 -72.37
N PHE A 231 -48.25 40.83 -73.47
CA PHE A 231 -48.20 40.06 -74.73
C PHE A 231 -46.83 39.98 -75.43
N TRP A 232 -45.94 40.91 -75.10
CA TRP A 232 -44.62 41.10 -75.72
C TRP A 232 -43.46 40.98 -74.72
N SER A 233 -43.71 40.61 -73.46
CA SER A 233 -42.69 40.51 -72.41
C SER A 233 -41.84 39.23 -72.51
N ASP A 234 -40.59 39.26 -72.05
CA ASP A 234 -39.63 38.13 -72.13
C ASP A 234 -40.10 36.90 -71.30
N ASP A 235 -41.00 37.14 -70.32
CA ASP A 235 -41.47 36.17 -69.32
C ASP A 235 -42.69 35.34 -69.75
N ASP A 236 -43.46 35.77 -70.75
CA ASP A 236 -44.68 35.06 -71.20
C ASP A 236 -44.37 33.74 -71.94
N ASP A 237 -43.12 33.53 -72.39
CA ASP A 237 -42.68 32.29 -73.03
C ASP A 237 -42.17 31.23 -72.02
N LEU A 238 -41.98 31.58 -70.75
CA LEU A 238 -41.30 30.74 -69.75
C LEU A 238 -42.21 30.26 -68.62
N VAL A 239 -43.28 31.00 -68.32
CA VAL A 239 -44.17 30.69 -67.19
C VAL A 239 -45.51 30.22 -67.72
N ASP A 240 -45.86 28.97 -67.42
CA ASP A 240 -47.23 28.46 -67.62
C ASP A 240 -48.21 29.45 -66.96
N PRO A 241 -49.28 29.93 -67.64
CA PRO A 241 -50.23 30.87 -67.06
C PRO A 241 -50.74 30.44 -65.66
N VAL A 242 -50.83 29.14 -65.41
CA VAL A 242 -51.23 28.58 -64.10
C VAL A 242 -50.18 28.81 -63.02
N GLU A 243 -48.90 28.70 -63.34
CA GLU A 243 -47.82 28.88 -62.36
C GLU A 243 -47.59 30.38 -62.08
N LYS A 244 -47.89 31.26 -63.04
CA LYS A 244 -47.89 32.73 -62.84
C LYS A 244 -48.93 33.13 -61.79
N GLU A 245 -50.14 32.59 -61.88
CA GLU A 245 -51.17 32.82 -60.86
C GLU A 245 -50.75 32.29 -59.47
N ARG A 246 -50.06 31.16 -59.43
CA ARG A 246 -49.57 30.57 -58.18
C ARG A 246 -48.46 31.42 -57.55
N GLN A 247 -47.57 32.00 -58.37
CA GLN A 247 -46.53 32.91 -57.90
C GLN A 247 -47.12 34.19 -57.33
N VAL A 248 -48.07 34.83 -58.03
CA VAL A 248 -48.78 36.01 -57.51
C VAL A 248 -49.48 35.68 -56.18
N LYS A 249 -50.16 34.54 -56.07
CA LYS A 249 -50.76 34.08 -54.80
C LYS A 249 -49.73 33.89 -53.69
N ARG A 250 -48.54 33.39 -54.01
CA ARG A 250 -47.45 33.18 -53.04
C ARG A 250 -46.84 34.49 -52.59
N GLU A 251 -46.60 35.42 -53.51
CA GLU A 251 -46.09 36.76 -53.22
C GLU A 251 -47.06 37.55 -52.34
N VAL A 252 -48.37 37.49 -52.64
CA VAL A 252 -49.41 38.09 -51.80
C VAL A 252 -49.44 37.47 -50.40
N ALA A 253 -49.28 36.14 -50.29
CA ALA A 253 -49.23 35.45 -49.00
C ALA A 253 -47.96 35.80 -48.20
N GLU A 254 -46.81 35.93 -48.86
CA GLU A 254 -45.54 36.33 -48.24
C GLU A 254 -45.58 37.79 -47.78
N GLN A 255 -46.16 38.70 -48.58
CA GLN A 255 -46.40 40.08 -48.17
C GLN A 255 -47.36 40.18 -46.99
N ALA A 256 -48.43 39.38 -46.96
CA ALA A 256 -49.34 39.31 -45.81
C ALA A 256 -48.64 38.81 -44.54
N LEU A 257 -47.77 37.81 -44.67
CA LEU A 257 -46.98 37.26 -43.56
C LEU A 257 -45.93 38.27 -43.05
N ALA A 258 -45.25 38.99 -43.95
CA ALA A 258 -44.31 40.05 -43.60
C ALA A 258 -45.00 41.21 -42.86
N ASN A 259 -46.22 41.55 -43.27
CA ASN A 259 -47.02 42.59 -42.60
C ASN A 259 -47.52 42.15 -41.21
N MET A 260 -47.83 40.85 -41.02
CA MET A 260 -48.16 40.30 -39.69
C MET A 260 -46.93 40.15 -38.77
N GLY A 261 -45.76 39.85 -39.32
CA GLY A 261 -44.50 39.75 -38.57
C GLY A 261 -44.05 41.08 -37.95
N SER A 262 -44.40 42.21 -38.56
CA SER A 262 -44.10 43.55 -38.03
C SER A 262 -45.02 43.99 -36.89
N ALA A 263 -46.21 43.39 -36.76
CA ALA A 263 -47.15 43.67 -35.67
C ALA A 263 -46.88 42.88 -34.38
N SER A 264 -46.05 41.82 -34.42
CA SER A 264 -45.76 40.97 -33.27
C SER A 264 -44.59 41.48 -32.40
N SER A 265 -43.82 42.47 -32.84
CA SER A 265 -42.60 42.95 -32.17
C SER A 265 -42.82 44.14 -31.22
N GLN A 266 -44.07 44.49 -30.90
CA GLN A 266 -44.40 45.71 -30.13
C GLN A 266 -45.13 45.43 -28.80
N GLN A 267 -45.07 44.20 -28.28
CA GLN A 267 -45.74 43.82 -27.03
C GLN A 267 -44.85 42.92 -26.14
N SER A 268 -43.73 43.45 -25.65
CA SER A 268 -43.01 42.87 -24.51
C SER A 268 -41.97 43.83 -23.90
N GLU A 269 -42.43 44.89 -23.22
CA GLU A 269 -41.59 45.67 -22.29
C GLU A 269 -42.44 46.05 -21.06
N ASP A 270 -42.35 45.23 -20.00
CA ASP A 270 -42.38 45.63 -18.59
C ASP A 270 -42.55 44.40 -17.68
N SER A 271 -41.47 43.96 -17.03
CA SER A 271 -41.48 43.40 -15.66
C SER A 271 -40.05 42.99 -15.25
N GLU A 272 -39.44 43.78 -14.37
CA GLU A 272 -38.17 43.47 -13.69
C GLU A 272 -38.36 42.38 -12.62
N GLY A 273 -37.34 41.51 -12.43
CA GLY A 273 -37.25 40.64 -11.25
C GLY A 273 -36.51 39.30 -11.45
N GLU A 274 -35.21 39.31 -11.12
CA GLU A 274 -34.48 38.26 -10.36
C GLU A 274 -34.22 36.85 -10.96
N ALA A 275 -33.02 36.34 -10.64
CA ALA A 275 -32.46 34.99 -10.87
C ALA A 275 -31.91 34.68 -12.28
N GLY A 276 -30.59 34.84 -12.42
CA GLY A 276 -29.83 34.37 -13.57
C GLY A 276 -29.55 32.86 -13.50
N GLU A 277 -30.17 32.13 -14.43
CA GLU A 277 -29.72 30.83 -14.97
C GLU A 277 -29.82 30.91 -16.51
N PRO A 278 -28.94 30.22 -17.27
CA PRO A 278 -28.59 30.62 -18.63
C PRO A 278 -29.65 30.24 -19.67
N LEU A 279 -29.92 31.21 -20.55
CA LEU A 279 -30.80 31.08 -21.70
C LEU A 279 -30.31 30.02 -22.69
N SER A 280 -31.17 29.02 -22.88
CA SER A 280 -31.22 28.14 -24.04
C SER A 280 -31.46 28.95 -25.31
N PHE A 281 -30.44 29.07 -26.16
CA PHE A 281 -30.61 29.51 -27.54
C PHE A 281 -31.06 28.31 -28.38
N ALA A 282 -32.36 28.24 -28.66
CA ALA A 282 -32.90 27.32 -29.66
C ALA A 282 -33.32 28.07 -30.93
N ASN A 283 -32.84 27.55 -32.06
CA ASN A 283 -33.37 27.63 -33.42
C ASN A 283 -32.88 28.72 -34.39
N PHE A 284 -31.70 28.46 -34.98
CA PHE A 284 -31.57 28.44 -36.44
C PHE A 284 -30.83 27.16 -36.85
N GLY A 285 -31.38 26.41 -37.80
CA GLY A 285 -30.99 25.03 -38.07
C GLY A 285 -29.87 24.82 -39.09
N LEU A 286 -29.42 23.56 -39.09
CA LEU A 286 -28.87 22.75 -40.18
C LEU A 286 -27.34 22.54 -40.22
N VAL A 287 -26.98 21.25 -40.12
CA VAL A 287 -25.70 20.55 -40.42
C VAL A 287 -24.79 20.22 -39.22
N GLY A 288 -25.02 19.03 -38.65
CA GLY A 288 -23.97 18.10 -38.25
C GLY A 288 -23.22 18.36 -36.94
N SER A 289 -23.88 18.23 -35.78
CA SER A 289 -23.20 18.12 -34.49
C SER A 289 -23.60 16.82 -33.78
N VAL A 290 -22.66 15.87 -33.73
CA VAL A 290 -22.76 14.70 -32.84
C VAL A 290 -22.55 15.20 -31.42
N ALA A 291 -23.59 15.10 -30.58
CA ALA A 291 -23.47 15.34 -29.16
C ALA A 291 -22.59 14.23 -28.55
N MET A 292 -21.34 14.56 -28.21
CA MET A 292 -20.53 13.69 -27.34
C MET A 292 -21.13 13.74 -25.94
N GLU A 293 -21.89 12.70 -25.61
CA GLU A 293 -22.31 12.38 -24.25
C GLU A 293 -21.06 12.34 -23.36
N ARG A 294 -20.95 13.26 -22.41
CA ARG A 294 -19.92 13.23 -21.38
C ARG A 294 -20.21 12.04 -20.48
N SER A 295 -19.63 10.88 -20.80
CA SER A 295 -19.60 9.75 -19.89
C SER A 295 -18.99 10.19 -18.57
N SER A 296 -19.70 9.85 -17.49
CA SER A 296 -19.33 10.12 -16.10
C SER A 296 -17.86 9.83 -15.86
N VAL A 297 -17.12 10.84 -15.39
CA VAL A 297 -15.76 10.65 -14.88
C VAL A 297 -15.79 9.54 -13.83
N PRO A 298 -14.93 8.50 -13.92
CA PRO A 298 -14.89 7.46 -12.91
C PRO A 298 -14.53 8.10 -11.56
N THR A 299 -15.49 8.13 -10.64
CA THR A 299 -15.23 8.54 -9.26
C THR A 299 -14.15 7.65 -8.67
N PRO A 300 -13.09 8.23 -8.08
CA PRO A 300 -12.04 7.44 -7.44
C PRO A 300 -12.66 6.59 -6.31
N PRO A 301 -12.17 5.36 -6.10
CA PRO A 301 -12.71 4.50 -5.05
C PRO A 301 -12.55 5.18 -3.68
N PRO A 302 -13.53 5.01 -2.77
CA PRO A 302 -13.47 5.62 -1.45
C PRO A 302 -12.21 5.14 -0.72
N ARG A 303 -11.45 6.08 -0.15
CA ARG A 303 -10.32 5.75 0.71
C ARG A 303 -10.83 4.95 1.92
N PRO A 304 -10.11 3.91 2.36
CA PRO A 304 -10.48 3.20 3.58
C PRO A 304 -10.47 4.19 4.76
N PRO A 305 -11.44 4.11 5.68
CA PRO A 305 -11.45 4.96 6.86
C PRO A 305 -10.14 4.74 7.64
N SER A 306 -9.44 5.83 7.91
CA SER A 306 -8.30 5.84 8.82
C SER A 306 -8.77 5.45 10.22
N THR A 307 -8.79 4.15 10.52
CA THR A 307 -8.94 3.64 11.88
C THR A 307 -7.61 3.83 12.58
N GLY A 308 -7.40 5.01 13.14
CA GLY A 308 -6.16 5.32 13.84
C GLY A 308 -6.12 6.75 14.32
N SER A 309 -7.06 7.14 15.21
CA SER A 309 -6.83 8.14 16.26
C SER A 309 -8.12 8.36 17.03
N THR A 310 -8.19 7.86 18.26
CA THR A 310 -8.86 8.49 19.42
C THR A 310 -8.59 7.61 20.63
N GLY A 311 -7.33 7.61 21.06
CA GLY A 311 -7.04 7.40 22.48
C GLY A 311 -7.28 8.72 23.20
N GLY A 312 -7.98 8.67 24.33
CA GLY A 312 -7.92 9.69 25.38
C GLY A 312 -9.03 10.73 25.38
N GLN A 313 -10.14 10.42 26.07
CA GLN A 313 -10.84 11.44 26.85
C GLN A 313 -11.25 10.86 28.20
N SER A 314 -10.53 11.33 29.22
CA SER A 314 -10.84 11.20 30.62
C SER A 314 -12.20 11.83 30.95
N GLY A 315 -13.01 11.11 31.72
CA GLY A 315 -14.22 11.55 32.41
C GLY A 315 -14.57 10.51 33.46
#